data_AF-A0A7S2LQ87-F1
#
_entry.id   AF-A0A7S2LQ87-F1
#
_cell.length_a   1.000
_cell.length_b   1.000
_cell.length_c   1.000
_cell.angle_alpha   90.00
_cell.angle_beta   90.00
_cell.angle_gamma   90.00
#
_symmetry.space_group_name_H-M   'P 1'
#
loop_
_entity.id
_entity.type
_entity.pdbx_description
1 polymer ?
#
loop_
_entity_poly.entity_id
_entity_poly.type
_entity_poly.pdbx_seq_one_letter_code
_entity_poly.pdbx_strand_id
1 'polypeptide(L)'
;AGAANVVGIVAAYVEGGFSYIVTERCDQTLLQYLEGLPRLDEDTLKPAIRGMLAGIAAAHAAGVVHRDVKPDNYLCQQGTVKLCDFGLAASVASADRFELKDIVGTPAFMAPEILSHDPYNGLVDMWSFGVVVYCLFFGAFPYTPKERTGPAMMEAVHAGTPAPSFLPSPEAEARRVPPGEQAAAAGCRRSSPSAVSAEALRFAKKLLRRR
;
A
#
# COMPACT_ATOMS: atom_id res chain seq x y z
N ALA A 1 -24.08 7.97 4.42
CA ALA A 1 -23.11 7.77 5.51
C ALA A 1 -21.80 7.33 4.87
N GLY A 2 -20.68 8.01 5.15
CA GLY A 2 -19.38 7.68 4.56
C GLY A 2 -18.84 6.34 5.08
N ALA A 3 -18.05 5.66 4.27
CA ALA A 3 -17.33 4.46 4.72
C ALA A 3 -16.26 4.86 5.75
N ALA A 4 -16.17 4.14 6.87
CA ALA A 4 -15.28 4.50 7.97
C ALA A 4 -13.79 4.62 7.57
N ASN A 5 -13.36 3.85 6.58
CA ASN A 5 -11.98 3.76 6.08
C ASN A 5 -11.72 4.57 4.80
N VAL A 6 -12.59 5.52 4.47
CA VAL A 6 -12.36 6.51 3.41
C VAL A 6 -12.47 7.89 4.04
N VAL A 7 -11.58 8.81 3.68
CA VAL A 7 -11.65 10.20 4.15
C VAL A 7 -12.93 10.85 3.65
N GLY A 8 -13.77 11.29 4.57
CA GLY A 8 -15.03 11.96 4.27
C GLY A 8 -14.81 13.36 3.69
N ILE A 9 -15.57 13.70 2.65
CA ILE A 9 -15.67 15.07 2.14
C ILE A 9 -16.75 15.81 2.95
N VAL A 10 -16.37 16.96 3.49
CA VAL A 10 -17.26 17.87 4.23
C VAL A 10 -17.92 18.86 3.27
N ALA A 11 -17.15 19.44 2.36
CA ALA A 11 -17.65 20.38 1.36
C ALA A 11 -16.72 20.50 0.16
N ALA A 12 -17.24 20.99 -0.96
CA ALA A 12 -16.46 21.32 -2.15
C ALA A 12 -16.92 22.66 -2.74
N TYR A 13 -15.97 23.50 -3.13
CA TYR A 13 -16.22 24.84 -3.66
C TYR A 13 -15.33 25.12 -4.86
N VAL A 14 -15.79 26.01 -5.74
CA VAL A 14 -15.00 26.55 -6.84
C VAL A 14 -15.07 28.06 -6.74
N GLU A 15 -13.92 28.71 -6.55
CA GLU A 15 -13.83 30.17 -6.39
C GLU A 15 -12.52 30.68 -7.00
N GLY A 16 -12.60 31.79 -7.76
CA GLY A 16 -11.41 32.44 -8.32
C GLY A 16 -10.57 31.57 -9.26
N GLY A 17 -11.16 30.55 -9.89
CA GLY A 17 -10.44 29.58 -10.73
C GLY A 17 -9.75 28.45 -9.98
N PHE A 18 -9.89 28.39 -8.65
CA PHE A 18 -9.40 27.30 -7.80
C PHE A 18 -10.54 26.37 -7.39
N SER A 19 -10.21 25.09 -7.25
CA SER A 19 -11.12 24.09 -6.65
C SER A 19 -10.65 23.79 -5.24
N TYR A 20 -11.57 23.86 -4.28
CA TYR A 20 -11.32 23.60 -2.86
C TYR A 20 -12.12 22.38 -2.43
N ILE A 21 -11.45 21.39 -1.86
CA ILE A 21 -12.09 20.20 -1.28
C ILE A 21 -11.79 20.22 0.21
N VAL A 22 -12.84 20.38 1.02
CA VAL A 22 -12.75 20.35 2.48
C VAL A 22 -13.08 18.94 2.93
N THR A 23 -12.14 18.28 3.60
CA THR A 23 -12.30 16.91 4.11
C THR A 23 -12.38 16.89 5.62
N GLU A 24 -12.75 15.73 6.19
CA GLU A 24 -12.45 15.47 7.59
C GLU A 24 -10.94 15.62 7.83
N ARG A 25 -10.59 16.08 9.03
CA ARG A 25 -9.20 16.20 9.45
C ARG A 25 -8.73 14.85 9.99
N CYS A 26 -7.62 14.34 9.48
CA CYS A 26 -6.92 13.21 10.07
C CYS A 26 -5.74 13.67 10.96
N ASP A 27 -5.40 12.88 11.98
CA ASP A 27 -4.38 13.21 12.97
C ASP A 27 -2.96 13.14 12.38
N GLN A 28 -2.70 12.16 11.51
CA GLN A 28 -1.36 11.88 10.97
C GLN A 28 -1.42 11.03 9.68
N THR A 29 -0.28 10.88 8.99
CA THR A 29 -0.14 9.96 7.85
C THR A 29 0.00 8.51 8.32
N LEU A 30 -0.19 7.55 7.41
CA LEU A 30 0.07 6.14 7.71
C LEU A 30 1.52 5.92 8.16
N LEU A 31 2.50 6.55 7.52
CA LEU A 31 3.92 6.38 7.88
C LEU A 31 4.21 6.88 9.30
N GLN A 32 3.71 8.07 9.66
CA GLN A 32 3.83 8.61 11.02
C GLN A 32 3.17 7.70 12.06
N TYR A 33 1.98 7.17 11.73
CA TYR A 33 1.29 6.23 12.60
C TYR A 33 2.10 4.95 12.83
N LEU A 34 2.71 4.39 11.77
CA LEU A 34 3.54 3.20 11.86
C LEU A 34 4.85 3.46 12.63
N GLU A 35 5.48 4.62 12.45
CA GLU A 35 6.67 5.02 13.21
C GLU A 35 6.41 5.15 14.71
N GLY A 36 5.18 5.49 15.10
CA GLY A 36 4.75 5.55 16.50
C GLY A 36 4.50 4.18 17.15
N LEU A 37 4.52 3.08 16.39
CA LEU A 37 4.30 1.73 16.93
C LEU A 37 5.56 1.22 17.64
N PRO A 38 5.41 0.42 18.72
CA PRO A 38 6.54 -0.09 19.49
C PRO A 38 7.43 -1.07 18.71
N ARG A 39 6.88 -1.70 17.66
CA ARG A 39 7.54 -2.58 16.70
C ARG A 39 6.67 -2.74 15.46
N LEU A 40 7.26 -3.18 14.35
CA LEU A 40 6.56 -3.44 13.08
C LEU A 40 6.55 -4.94 12.76
N ASP A 41 5.80 -5.70 13.54
CA ASP A 41 5.54 -7.13 13.30
C ASP A 41 4.13 -7.38 12.74
N GLU A 42 3.80 -8.62 12.44
CA GLU A 42 2.50 -8.96 11.86
C GLU A 42 1.31 -8.56 12.73
N ASP A 43 1.43 -8.72 14.04
CA ASP A 43 0.33 -8.43 14.98
C ASP A 43 0.05 -6.93 15.07
N THR A 44 1.10 -6.12 15.11
CA THR A 44 1.01 -4.65 15.15
C THR A 44 0.59 -4.05 13.81
N LEU A 45 0.98 -4.67 12.69
CA LEU A 45 0.60 -4.21 11.35
C LEU A 45 -0.82 -4.63 10.95
N LYS A 46 -1.35 -5.72 11.52
CA LYS A 46 -2.66 -6.29 11.14
C LYS A 46 -3.81 -5.29 11.12
N PRO A 47 -3.98 -4.39 12.13
CA PRO A 47 -5.05 -3.41 12.12
C PRO A 47 -4.90 -2.40 10.97
N ALA A 48 -3.68 -1.93 10.70
CA ALA A 48 -3.40 -1.00 9.61
C ALA A 48 -3.70 -1.64 8.25
N ILE A 49 -3.19 -2.85 8.02
CA ILE A 49 -3.42 -3.63 6.80
C ILE A 49 -4.92 -3.84 6.55
N ARG A 50 -5.69 -4.15 7.60
CA ARG A 50 -7.15 -4.29 7.52
C ARG A 50 -7.84 -2.97 7.17
N GLY A 51 -7.44 -1.87 7.79
CA GLY A 51 -8.00 -0.55 7.51
C GLY A 51 -7.75 -0.11 6.07
N MET A 52 -6.54 -0.38 5.55
CA MET A 52 -6.21 -0.13 4.14
C MET A 52 -7.12 -0.92 3.19
N LEU A 53 -7.25 -2.24 3.41
CA LEU A 53 -8.14 -3.09 2.62
C LEU A 53 -9.60 -2.65 2.69
N ALA A 54 -10.07 -2.24 3.87
CA ALA A 54 -11.42 -1.75 4.04
C ALA A 54 -11.67 -0.45 3.25
N GLY A 55 -10.67 0.43 3.15
CA GLY A 55 -10.74 1.63 2.31
C GLY A 55 -10.87 1.30 0.82
N ILE A 56 -10.04 0.37 0.32
CA ILE A 56 -10.11 -0.11 -1.07
C ILE A 56 -11.46 -0.77 -1.35
N ALA A 57 -11.89 -1.67 -0.46
CA ALA A 57 -13.17 -2.38 -0.60
C ALA A 57 -14.36 -1.41 -0.63
N ALA A 58 -14.33 -0.35 0.18
CA ALA A 58 -15.36 0.68 0.18
C ALA A 58 -15.39 1.47 -1.15
N ALA A 59 -14.23 1.82 -1.70
CA ALA A 59 -14.15 2.47 -3.01
C ALA A 59 -14.68 1.55 -4.13
N HIS A 60 -14.24 0.29 -4.16
CA HIS A 60 -14.68 -0.69 -5.17
C HIS A 60 -16.18 -0.96 -5.11
N ALA A 61 -16.75 -1.06 -3.90
CA ALA A 61 -18.19 -1.22 -3.70
C ALA A 61 -19.00 -0.02 -4.18
N ALA A 62 -18.39 1.17 -4.24
CA ALA A 62 -18.98 2.38 -4.81
C ALA A 62 -18.75 2.52 -6.33
N GLY A 63 -18.16 1.52 -6.99
CA GLY A 63 -17.82 1.59 -8.42
C GLY A 63 -16.65 2.54 -8.69
N VAL A 64 -15.73 2.71 -7.75
CA VAL A 64 -14.55 3.57 -7.89
C VAL A 64 -13.28 2.74 -7.82
N VAL A 65 -12.42 2.84 -8.84
CA VAL A 65 -11.05 2.29 -8.83
C VAL A 65 -10.09 3.43 -8.50
N HIS A 66 -9.23 3.26 -7.49
CA HIS A 66 -8.40 4.35 -6.98
C HIS A 66 -7.19 4.64 -7.87
N ARG A 67 -6.53 3.60 -8.39
CA ARG A 67 -5.36 3.65 -9.32
C ARG A 67 -4.09 4.32 -8.78
N ASP A 68 -4.02 4.64 -7.49
CA ASP A 68 -2.82 5.22 -6.85
C ASP A 68 -2.71 4.80 -5.38
N VAL A 69 -2.93 3.52 -5.10
CA VAL A 69 -2.79 2.98 -3.75
C VAL A 69 -1.30 2.95 -3.36
N LYS A 70 -0.93 3.76 -2.37
CA LYS A 70 0.42 3.87 -1.80
C LYS A 70 0.35 4.40 -0.37
N PRO A 71 1.42 4.30 0.45
CA PRO A 71 1.37 4.72 1.86
C PRO A 71 0.98 6.19 2.05
N ASP A 72 1.40 7.06 1.13
CA ASP A 72 1.11 8.51 1.14
C ASP A 72 -0.38 8.82 1.02
N ASN A 73 -1.16 7.93 0.39
CA ASN A 73 -2.59 8.07 0.18
C ASN A 73 -3.41 7.40 1.29
N TYR A 74 -2.78 7.13 2.44
CA TYR A 74 -3.45 6.70 3.66
C TYR A 74 -3.16 7.65 4.81
N LEU A 75 -4.23 8.06 5.48
CA LEU A 75 -4.20 8.84 6.71
C LEU A 75 -4.67 7.99 7.88
N CYS A 76 -4.36 8.42 9.10
CA CYS A 76 -4.81 7.79 10.33
C CYS A 76 -5.56 8.80 11.19
N GLN A 77 -6.78 8.44 11.60
CA GLN A 77 -7.58 9.18 12.56
C GLN A 77 -7.93 8.26 13.73
N GLN A 78 -7.45 8.59 14.94
CA GLN A 78 -7.72 7.81 16.15
C GLN A 78 -7.45 6.29 15.98
N GLY A 79 -6.34 5.94 15.33
CA GLY A 79 -5.96 4.54 15.04
C GLY A 79 -6.70 3.90 13.87
N THR A 80 -7.63 4.59 13.23
CA THR A 80 -8.33 4.12 12.02
C THR A 80 -7.62 4.60 10.77
N VAL A 81 -7.12 3.67 9.97
CA VAL A 81 -6.53 3.95 8.65
C VAL A 81 -7.63 4.25 7.63
N LYS A 82 -7.47 5.35 6.90
CA LYS A 82 -8.42 5.87 5.91
C LYS A 82 -7.72 6.15 4.58
N LEU A 83 -8.31 5.66 3.49
CA LEU A 83 -7.87 5.95 2.12
C LEU A 83 -8.26 7.39 1.75
N CYS A 84 -7.33 8.13 1.14
CA CYS A 84 -7.52 9.50 0.68
C CYS A 84 -6.95 9.70 -0.72
N ASP A 85 -7.13 10.91 -1.26
CA ASP A 85 -6.61 11.33 -2.57
C ASP A 85 -7.11 10.50 -3.77
N PHE A 86 -8.33 10.81 -4.20
CA PHE A 86 -8.97 10.23 -5.37
C PHE A 86 -8.61 10.97 -6.68
N GLY A 87 -7.52 11.73 -6.72
CA GLY A 87 -7.13 12.54 -7.88
C GLY A 87 -6.88 11.74 -9.16
N LEU A 88 -6.50 10.47 -9.03
CA LEU A 88 -6.32 9.53 -10.15
C LEU A 88 -7.43 8.48 -10.25
N ALA A 89 -8.47 8.56 -9.41
CA ALA A 89 -9.52 7.56 -9.40
C ALA A 89 -10.37 7.59 -10.69
N ALA A 90 -11.04 6.48 -10.98
CA ALA A 90 -12.01 6.37 -12.07
C ALA A 90 -13.33 5.80 -11.55
N SER A 91 -14.45 6.41 -11.99
CA SER A 91 -15.77 5.83 -11.82
C SER A 91 -16.01 4.80 -12.93
N VAL A 92 -16.41 3.60 -12.54
CA VAL A 92 -16.67 2.45 -13.42
C VAL A 92 -18.05 1.89 -13.11
N ALA A 93 -18.64 1.16 -14.07
CA ALA A 93 -19.93 0.50 -13.82
C ALA A 93 -19.81 -0.61 -12.75
N SER A 94 -18.65 -1.24 -12.68
CA SER A 94 -18.25 -2.16 -11.62
C SER A 94 -16.73 -2.26 -11.58
N ALA A 95 -16.14 -2.36 -10.39
CA ALA A 95 -14.71 -2.57 -10.20
C ALA A 95 -14.21 -3.90 -10.80
N ASP A 96 -15.08 -4.83 -11.17
CA ASP A 96 -14.70 -6.09 -11.83
C ASP A 96 -14.59 -5.97 -13.36
N ARG A 97 -15.07 -4.88 -13.95
CA ARG A 97 -15.08 -4.69 -15.41
C ARG A 97 -13.74 -4.18 -15.94
N PHE A 98 -13.27 -4.83 -16.99
CA PHE A 98 -12.04 -4.49 -17.71
C PHE A 98 -12.29 -3.36 -18.73
N GLU A 99 -12.54 -2.15 -18.24
CA GLU A 99 -12.91 -0.98 -19.06
C GLU A 99 -11.89 0.17 -19.04
N LEU A 100 -10.90 0.12 -18.14
CA LEU A 100 -9.87 1.15 -17.98
C LEU A 100 -8.63 0.82 -18.83
N LYS A 101 -7.97 1.86 -19.39
CA LYS A 101 -6.79 1.71 -20.26
C LYS A 101 -5.69 2.76 -20.03
N ASP A 102 -5.93 3.77 -19.20
CA ASP A 102 -4.97 4.84 -18.97
C ASP A 102 -3.75 4.31 -18.19
N ILE A 103 -2.55 4.78 -18.55
CA ILE A 103 -1.35 4.59 -17.74
C ILE A 103 -1.29 5.70 -16.69
N VAL A 104 -1.67 5.36 -15.45
CA VAL A 104 -1.71 6.29 -14.32
C VAL A 104 -1.25 5.60 -13.04
N GLY A 105 -0.86 6.40 -12.05
CA GLY A 105 -0.42 5.96 -10.73
C GLY A 105 1.06 6.27 -10.46
N THR A 106 1.55 5.78 -9.32
CA THR A 106 2.94 5.94 -8.93
C THR A 106 3.79 4.76 -9.44
N PRO A 107 4.89 4.96 -10.19
CA PRO A 107 5.64 3.92 -10.91
C PRO A 107 5.95 2.64 -10.12
N ALA A 108 6.38 2.77 -8.86
CA ALA A 108 6.77 1.63 -8.03
C ALA A 108 5.59 0.75 -7.58
N PHE A 109 4.35 1.25 -7.70
CA PHE A 109 3.13 0.60 -7.25
C PHE A 109 2.21 0.18 -8.42
N MET A 110 2.53 0.57 -9.66
CA MET A 110 1.72 0.23 -10.84
C MET A 110 1.69 -1.28 -11.08
N ALA A 111 0.53 -1.79 -11.50
CA ALA A 111 0.36 -3.18 -11.89
C ALA A 111 0.90 -3.43 -13.31
N PRO A 112 1.44 -4.62 -13.61
CA PRO A 112 2.02 -4.91 -14.92
C PRO A 112 1.02 -4.73 -16.07
N GLU A 113 -0.27 -5.05 -15.86
CA GLU A 113 -1.33 -4.89 -16.85
C GLU A 113 -1.59 -3.42 -17.24
N ILE A 114 -1.35 -2.46 -16.32
CA ILE A 114 -1.36 -1.03 -16.64
C ILE A 114 -0.23 -0.72 -17.63
N LEU A 115 0.96 -1.27 -17.37
CA LEU A 115 2.17 -1.01 -18.16
C LEU A 115 2.12 -1.69 -19.54
N SER A 116 1.36 -2.79 -19.67
CA SER A 116 1.12 -3.48 -20.93
C SER A 116 0.04 -2.83 -21.80
N HIS A 117 -0.60 -1.74 -21.35
CA HIS A 117 -1.77 -1.11 -21.99
C HIS A 117 -2.97 -2.06 -22.17
N ASP A 118 -3.02 -3.13 -21.38
CA ASP A 118 -4.15 -4.05 -21.39
C ASP A 118 -5.35 -3.38 -20.72
N PRO A 119 -6.59 -3.68 -21.15
CA PRO A 119 -7.76 -3.31 -20.37
C PRO A 119 -7.62 -3.88 -18.96
N TYR A 120 -7.86 -3.06 -17.94
CA TYR A 120 -7.76 -3.47 -16.53
C TYR A 120 -9.00 -3.07 -15.73
N ASN A 121 -9.09 -3.61 -14.52
CA ASN A 121 -10.18 -3.38 -13.57
C ASN A 121 -9.62 -3.01 -12.19
N GLY A 122 -10.44 -3.07 -11.14
CA GLY A 122 -10.06 -2.73 -9.77
C GLY A 122 -8.95 -3.60 -9.15
N LEU A 123 -8.57 -4.72 -9.78
CA LEU A 123 -7.47 -5.57 -9.29
C LEU A 123 -6.12 -4.84 -9.25
N VAL A 124 -5.95 -3.77 -10.02
CA VAL A 124 -4.73 -2.94 -9.97
C VAL A 124 -4.51 -2.33 -8.58
N ASP A 125 -5.58 -1.96 -7.86
CA ASP A 125 -5.48 -1.46 -6.48
C ASP A 125 -5.01 -2.56 -5.52
N MET A 126 -5.37 -3.82 -5.80
CA MET A 126 -4.95 -4.98 -5.01
C MET A 126 -3.49 -5.33 -5.24
N TRP A 127 -2.99 -5.14 -6.47
CA TRP A 127 -1.56 -5.22 -6.79
C TRP A 127 -0.78 -4.16 -6.01
N SER A 128 -1.17 -2.89 -6.13
CA SER A 128 -0.52 -1.77 -5.45
C SER A 128 -0.54 -1.95 -3.92
N PHE A 129 -1.65 -2.42 -3.35
CA PHE A 129 -1.73 -2.82 -1.95
C PHE A 129 -0.74 -3.95 -1.60
N GLY A 130 -0.59 -4.94 -2.48
CA GLY A 130 0.42 -6.00 -2.35
C GLY A 130 1.84 -5.47 -2.30
N VAL A 131 2.16 -4.46 -3.11
CA VAL A 131 3.45 -3.74 -3.05
C VAL A 131 3.62 -3.06 -1.70
N VAL A 132 2.60 -2.36 -1.17
CA VAL A 132 2.69 -1.73 0.16
C VAL A 132 2.96 -2.76 1.26
N VAL A 133 2.19 -3.85 1.30
CA VAL A 133 2.36 -4.92 2.30
C VAL A 133 3.74 -5.56 2.17
N TYR A 134 4.23 -5.75 0.96
CA TYR A 134 5.58 -6.23 0.73
C TYR A 134 6.62 -5.26 1.32
N CYS A 135 6.51 -3.95 1.05
CA CYS A 135 7.43 -2.96 1.63
C CYS A 135 7.40 -2.96 3.16
N LEU A 136 6.22 -3.10 3.77
CA LEU A 136 6.08 -3.15 5.23
C LEU A 136 6.78 -4.36 5.84
N PHE A 137 6.69 -5.53 5.21
CA PHE A 137 7.36 -6.73 5.72
C PHE A 137 8.84 -6.78 5.36
N PHE A 138 9.22 -6.48 4.12
CA PHE A 138 10.56 -6.76 3.64
C PHE A 138 11.49 -5.54 3.63
N GLY A 139 10.96 -4.33 3.84
CA GLY A 139 11.75 -3.09 3.90
C GLY A 139 12.30 -2.63 2.55
N ALA A 140 11.85 -3.21 1.44
CA ALA A 140 12.25 -2.86 0.09
C ALA A 140 11.08 -3.06 -0.88
N PHE A 141 11.18 -2.51 -2.09
CA PHE A 141 10.20 -2.78 -3.16
C PHE A 141 10.40 -4.20 -3.73
N PRO A 142 9.33 -4.86 -4.19
CA PRO A 142 9.41 -6.21 -4.75
C PRO A 142 10.27 -6.26 -6.02
N TYR A 143 10.26 -5.20 -6.82
CA TYR A 143 11.09 -5.04 -8.01
C TYR A 143 12.01 -3.85 -7.80
N THR A 144 13.30 -4.11 -7.61
CA THR A 144 14.29 -3.06 -7.33
C THR A 144 15.36 -3.04 -8.44
N PRO A 145 15.20 -2.20 -9.49
CA PRO A 145 16.21 -1.98 -10.51
C PRO A 145 17.47 -1.33 -9.93
N LYS A 146 18.57 -1.33 -10.71
CA LYS A 146 19.80 -0.62 -10.36
C LYS A 146 19.58 0.88 -10.23
N GLU A 147 18.82 1.45 -11.17
CA GLU A 147 18.46 2.87 -11.20
C GLU A 147 17.09 3.07 -10.56
N ARG A 148 16.99 3.97 -9.59
CA ARG A 148 15.73 4.25 -8.88
C ARG A 148 14.93 5.38 -9.56
N THR A 149 14.73 5.27 -10.87
CA THR A 149 13.92 6.21 -11.67
C THR A 149 12.55 5.63 -11.95
N GLY A 150 11.55 6.49 -12.21
CA GLY A 150 10.19 6.04 -12.56
C GLY A 150 10.18 5.02 -13.71
N PRO A 151 10.80 5.31 -14.87
CA PRO A 151 10.87 4.38 -15.99
C PRO A 151 11.54 3.05 -15.65
N ALA A 152 12.66 3.07 -14.91
CA ALA A 152 13.35 1.84 -14.52
C ALA A 152 12.50 0.98 -13.57
N MET A 153 11.73 1.60 -12.66
CA MET A 153 10.79 0.87 -11.80
C MET A 153 9.67 0.22 -12.62
N MET A 154 9.08 0.96 -13.57
CA MET A 154 8.06 0.42 -14.47
C MET A 154 8.60 -0.76 -15.29
N GLU A 155 9.80 -0.61 -15.87
CA GLU A 155 10.45 -1.67 -16.64
C GLU A 155 10.68 -2.92 -15.78
N ALA A 156 11.17 -2.75 -14.55
CA ALA A 156 11.42 -3.87 -13.64
C ALA A 156 10.12 -4.62 -13.25
N VAL A 157 9.04 -3.87 -13.00
CA VAL A 157 7.71 -4.44 -12.73
C VAL A 157 7.18 -5.19 -13.95
N HIS A 158 7.21 -4.55 -15.12
CA HIS A 158 6.70 -5.11 -16.37
C HIS A 158 7.48 -6.38 -16.78
N ALA A 159 8.82 -6.36 -16.67
CA ALA A 159 9.68 -7.51 -16.94
C ALA A 159 9.64 -8.56 -15.82
N GLY A 160 9.07 -8.24 -14.66
CA GLY A 160 9.10 -9.09 -13.47
C GLY A 160 10.52 -9.41 -12.98
N THR A 161 11.49 -8.53 -13.25
CA THR A 161 12.92 -8.76 -13.04
C THR A 161 13.58 -7.54 -12.38
N PRO A 162 14.42 -7.72 -11.34
CA PRO A 162 14.73 -8.98 -10.66
C PRO A 162 13.52 -9.55 -9.93
N ALA A 163 13.51 -10.87 -9.71
CA ALA A 163 12.45 -11.51 -8.94
C ALA A 163 12.44 -11.00 -7.48
N PRO A 164 11.26 -10.82 -6.86
CA PRO A 164 11.18 -10.34 -5.49
C PRO A 164 11.88 -11.26 -4.48
N SER A 165 12.70 -10.66 -3.61
CA SER A 165 13.30 -11.36 -2.47
C SER A 165 12.31 -11.43 -1.32
N PHE A 166 12.02 -12.61 -0.79
CA PHE A 166 11.14 -12.74 0.38
C PHE A 166 11.95 -12.83 1.68
N LEU A 167 13.09 -12.15 1.71
CA LEU A 167 13.95 -12.01 2.87
C LEU A 167 13.88 -10.54 3.34
N PRO A 168 13.57 -10.28 4.62
CA PRO A 168 13.56 -8.92 5.14
C PRO A 168 14.94 -8.27 5.04
N SER A 169 14.98 -6.95 4.79
CA SER A 169 16.21 -6.17 4.91
C SER A 169 16.67 -6.10 6.38
N PRO A 170 17.96 -5.88 6.65
CA PRO A 170 18.45 -5.69 8.03
C PRO A 170 17.69 -4.60 8.80
N GLU A 171 17.30 -3.53 8.10
CA GLU A 171 16.49 -2.45 8.66
C GLU A 171 15.07 -2.92 9.03
N ALA A 172 14.44 -3.75 8.19
CA ALA A 172 13.12 -4.33 8.48
C ALA A 172 13.18 -5.33 9.64
N GLU A 173 14.25 -6.11 9.75
CA GLU A 173 14.46 -7.01 10.91
C GLU A 173 14.64 -6.22 12.21
N ALA A 174 15.44 -5.15 12.18
CA ALA A 174 15.66 -4.31 13.36
C ALA A 174 14.36 -3.65 13.86
N ARG A 175 13.47 -3.23 12.97
CA ARG A 175 12.18 -2.61 13.32
C ARG A 175 11.16 -3.57 13.95
N ARG A 176 11.37 -4.89 13.87
CA ARG A 176 10.50 -5.90 14.50
C ARG A 176 10.82 -6.12 15.97
N VAL A 177 12.04 -5.79 16.38
CA VAL A 177 12.49 -5.96 17.75
C VAL A 177 12.23 -4.67 18.52
N PRO A 178 11.49 -4.70 19.65
CA PRO A 178 11.30 -3.54 20.50
C PRO A 178 12.65 -2.90 20.88
N PRO A 179 12.73 -1.57 21.02
CA PRO A 179 13.99 -0.89 21.37
C PRO A 179 14.70 -1.47 22.61
N GLY A 180 13.94 -1.95 23.61
CA GLY A 180 14.50 -2.55 24.83
C GLY A 180 15.10 -3.96 24.66
N GLU A 181 14.76 -4.67 23.59
CA GLU A 181 15.20 -6.06 23.34
C GLU A 181 16.32 -6.16 22.29
N GLN A 182 16.58 -5.09 21.54
CA GLN A 182 17.62 -5.04 20.51
C GLN A 182 19.03 -5.34 21.08
N ALA A 183 19.32 -4.90 22.31
CA ALA A 183 20.58 -5.17 22.99
C ALA A 183 20.72 -6.63 23.49
N ALA A 184 19.61 -7.29 23.84
CA ALA A 184 19.61 -8.67 24.34
C ALA A 184 19.69 -9.70 23.20
N ALA A 185 19.16 -9.37 22.02
CA ALA A 185 19.17 -10.23 20.84
C ALA A 185 20.58 -10.50 20.28
N ALA A 186 21.56 -9.63 20.54
CA ALA A 186 22.94 -9.80 20.07
C ALA A 186 23.68 -11.00 20.71
N GLY A 187 23.19 -11.54 21.84
CA GLY A 187 23.86 -12.59 22.62
C GLY A 187 23.19 -13.97 22.62
N CYS A 188 21.93 -14.12 22.20
CA CYS A 188 21.17 -15.36 22.41
C CYS A 188 20.70 -16.00 21.08
N ARG A 189 21.34 -17.11 20.67
CA ARG A 189 20.93 -17.95 19.54
C ARG A 189 19.77 -18.89 19.91
N ARG A 190 18.61 -18.37 20.29
CA ARG A 190 17.38 -19.18 20.40
C ARG A 190 16.34 -18.62 19.45
N SER A 191 15.91 -19.48 18.50
CA SER A 191 14.73 -19.38 17.65
C SER A 191 14.19 -17.96 17.43
N SER A 192 14.63 -17.31 16.35
CA SER A 192 14.32 -15.91 16.01
C SER A 192 12.81 -15.64 15.95
N PRO A 193 12.24 -14.84 16.89
CA PRO A 193 10.87 -14.34 16.79
C PRO A 193 10.70 -13.29 15.66
N SER A 194 11.76 -12.96 14.93
CA SER A 194 11.79 -11.93 13.88
C SER A 194 11.42 -12.43 12.48
N ALA A 195 11.20 -13.73 12.27
CA ALA A 195 10.89 -14.26 10.94
C ALA A 195 9.49 -13.87 10.47
N VAL A 196 9.33 -13.51 9.19
CA VAL A 196 7.99 -13.37 8.58
C VAL A 196 7.30 -14.72 8.63
N SER A 197 6.06 -14.76 9.10
CA SER A 197 5.25 -15.97 9.15
C SER A 197 5.03 -16.53 7.74
N ALA A 198 4.81 -17.84 7.68
CA ALA A 198 4.44 -18.50 6.43
C ALA A 198 3.10 -17.97 5.86
N GLU A 199 2.23 -17.41 6.70
CA GLU A 199 0.97 -16.81 6.28
C GLU A 199 1.18 -15.46 5.60
N ALA A 200 1.94 -14.56 6.20
CA ALA A 200 2.28 -13.27 5.60
C ALA A 200 3.06 -13.46 4.29
N LEU A 201 3.99 -14.42 4.25
CA LEU A 201 4.68 -14.82 3.01
C LEU A 201 3.72 -15.29 1.93
N ARG A 202 2.77 -16.18 2.27
CA ARG A 202 1.76 -16.66 1.32
C ARG A 202 0.85 -15.52 0.85
N PHE A 203 0.48 -14.62 1.73
CA PHE A 203 -0.37 -13.48 1.43
C PHE A 203 0.31 -12.51 0.45
N ALA A 204 1.53 -12.07 0.75
CA ALA A 204 2.30 -11.19 -0.14
C ALA A 204 2.55 -11.85 -1.52
N LYS A 205 2.93 -13.13 -1.55
CA LYS A 205 3.10 -13.89 -2.80
C LYS A 205 1.80 -13.98 -3.60
N LYS A 206 0.66 -14.13 -2.94
CA LYS A 206 -0.64 -14.21 -3.62
C LYS A 206 -1.01 -12.88 -4.29
N LEU A 207 -0.71 -11.75 -3.66
CA LEU A 207 -1.01 -10.42 -4.22
C LEU A 207 -0.11 -10.10 -5.42
N LEU A 208 1.19 -10.41 -5.34
CA LEU A 208 2.16 -10.18 -6.42
C LEU A 208 2.11 -11.21 -7.57
N ARG A 209 1.19 -12.19 -7.50
CA ARG A 209 0.98 -13.21 -8.55
C ARG A 209 -0.28 -13.01 -9.36
N ARG A 210 -1.14 -12.06 -8.97
CA ARG A 210 -2.32 -11.70 -9.75
C ARG A 210 -1.83 -10.94 -10.99
N ARG A 211 -1.76 -11.66 -12.10
CA ARG A 211 -1.76 -11.13 -13.46
C ARG A 211 -3.18 -11.27 -13.99
#